data_AF-A0A7Y1XI66-F1
#
_entry.id   AF-A0A7Y1XI66-F1
#
_cell.length_a   1.000
_cell.length_b   1.000
_cell.length_c   1.000
_cell.angle_alpha   90.00
_cell.angle_beta   90.00
_cell.angle_gamma   90.00
#
_symmetry.space_group_name_H-M   'P 1'
#
loop_
_entity.id
_entity.type
_entity.pdbx_description
1 polymer ?
#
loop_
_entity_poly.entity_id
_entity_poly.type
_entity_poly.pdbx_seq_one_letter_code
_entity_poly.pdbx_strand_id
1 'polypeptide(L)'
;QILRDTGIEQRSGDVLQRVAGPLAQLGTFAQGLYAASEMFTEGFMHLYKAGVLKRRVYHDLTVQTLLNQGKISETISLATLDAFREARALTNRLDQHEIDWLIRIGAFQPGIRVQGEQLLTANGTMVHNNLADDNARQAIAKHCLGSRLSGAALLHAAFFLGSKDFYRWLHELDDSERELFQMTGVGQINELYNYDLPNGEARDRAQRLRARFINSTMKVSLTGAAISDGLANQQVVSGVGGQYNFVAMAHALADSRSIIMLRATRHTAKGVVSNIVWQYPYETIPRHLRDIVITEYGVADLRGKCDEDCVKAMLCIADSRFQASLLKQAQQHNKLDPNWQVPAVYCN
;
A
#
# COMPACT_ATOMS: atom_id res chain seq x y z
N GLN A 1 13.86 12.45 -15.88
CA GLN A 1 13.85 13.89 -16.20
C GLN A 1 13.53 14.70 -14.95
N ILE A 2 12.31 14.65 -14.40
CA ILE A 2 11.93 15.39 -13.17
C ILE A 2 12.96 15.28 -12.02
N LEU A 3 13.44 14.08 -11.68
CA LEU A 3 14.43 13.90 -10.60
C LEU A 3 15.77 14.59 -10.89
N ARG A 4 16.20 14.65 -12.16
CA ARG A 4 17.42 15.39 -12.56
C ARG A 4 17.18 16.88 -12.53
N ASP A 5 16.08 17.33 -13.14
CA ASP A 5 15.77 18.75 -13.30
C ASP A 5 15.53 19.44 -11.94
N THR A 6 15.05 18.68 -10.96
CA THR A 6 14.87 19.16 -9.57
C THR A 6 16.14 19.03 -8.72
N GLY A 7 17.21 18.42 -9.23
CA GLY A 7 18.45 18.12 -8.50
C GLY A 7 18.31 17.02 -7.43
N ILE A 8 17.16 16.34 -7.38
CA ILE A 8 16.89 15.26 -6.41
C ILE A 8 17.75 14.03 -6.71
N GLU A 9 18.04 13.73 -7.98
CA GLU A 9 18.92 12.62 -8.34
C GLU A 9 20.33 12.80 -7.77
N GLN A 10 20.86 14.03 -7.76
CA GLN A 10 22.16 14.33 -7.16
C GLN A 10 22.10 14.28 -5.63
N ARG A 11 21.06 14.85 -5.01
CA ARG A 11 20.95 14.98 -3.55
C ARG A 11 20.50 13.68 -2.86
N SER A 12 19.73 12.85 -3.53
CA SER A 12 19.07 11.67 -2.94
C SER A 12 19.31 10.39 -3.74
N GLY A 13 20.18 10.40 -4.76
CA GLY A 13 20.44 9.25 -5.64
C GLY A 13 20.78 7.98 -4.88
N ASP A 14 21.70 8.05 -3.91
CA ASP A 14 22.09 6.91 -3.08
C ASP A 14 20.92 6.33 -2.28
N VAL A 15 20.07 7.21 -1.72
CA VAL A 15 18.88 6.81 -0.98
C VAL A 15 17.87 6.14 -1.92
N LEU A 16 17.61 6.76 -3.08
CA LEU A 16 16.70 6.20 -4.08
C LEU A 16 17.19 4.84 -4.58
N GLN A 17 18.49 4.69 -4.83
CA GLN A 17 19.07 3.43 -5.26
C GLN A 17 18.91 2.33 -4.20
N ARG A 18 19.16 2.66 -2.92
CA ARG A 18 19.04 1.70 -1.81
C ARG A 18 17.58 1.32 -1.53
N VAL A 19 16.65 2.27 -1.62
CA VAL A 19 15.25 2.08 -1.19
C VAL A 19 14.33 1.63 -2.32
N ALA A 20 14.52 2.19 -3.53
CA ALA A 20 13.68 1.94 -4.70
C ALA A 20 14.36 1.04 -5.75
N GLY A 21 15.65 0.72 -5.59
CA GLY A 21 16.44 0.01 -6.59
C GLY A 21 17.03 0.96 -7.65
N PRO A 22 17.70 0.42 -8.68
CA PRO A 22 18.35 1.24 -9.70
C PRO A 22 17.37 2.22 -10.36
N LEU A 23 17.72 3.50 -10.45
CA LEU A 23 16.87 4.52 -11.09
C LEU A 23 16.55 4.17 -12.56
N ALA A 24 17.45 3.45 -13.24
CA ALA A 24 17.24 2.93 -14.59
C ALA A 24 16.11 1.89 -14.69
N GLN A 25 15.71 1.29 -13.56
CA GLN A 25 14.57 0.37 -13.46
C GLN A 25 13.27 1.06 -13.03
N LEU A 26 13.28 2.40 -12.85
CA LEU A 26 12.05 3.19 -12.71
C LEU A 26 11.33 3.26 -14.07
N GLY A 27 10.68 2.15 -14.41
CA GLY A 27 9.80 2.04 -15.55
C GLY A 27 8.40 2.57 -15.24
N THR A 28 7.51 2.43 -16.21
CA THR A 28 6.07 2.63 -15.99
C THR A 28 5.54 1.61 -14.98
N PHE A 29 4.44 1.91 -14.29
CA PHE A 29 3.70 0.96 -13.47
C PHE A 29 3.07 -0.16 -14.33
N ALA A 30 3.88 -1.07 -14.85
CA ALA A 30 3.48 -2.13 -15.79
C ALA A 30 2.46 -3.07 -15.14
N GLN A 31 2.77 -3.55 -13.94
CA GLN A 31 1.83 -4.32 -13.11
C GLN A 31 0.68 -3.45 -12.55
N GLY A 32 0.92 -2.13 -12.43
CA GLY A 32 0.00 -1.21 -11.79
C GLY A 32 0.11 -1.19 -10.26
N LEU A 33 -0.68 -0.31 -9.67
CA LEU A 33 -0.86 -0.18 -8.23
C LEU A 33 -2.22 -0.73 -7.80
N TYR A 34 -2.25 -1.18 -6.55
CA TYR A 34 -3.44 -1.45 -5.75
C TYR A 34 -3.42 -0.44 -4.60
N ALA A 35 -4.56 0.14 -4.26
CA ALA A 35 -4.69 1.12 -3.20
C ALA A 35 -5.41 0.53 -1.98
N ALA A 36 -4.80 0.64 -0.81
CA ALA A 36 -5.49 0.49 0.48
C ALA A 36 -5.35 1.85 1.19
N SER A 37 -6.44 2.61 1.27
CA SER A 37 -6.41 3.99 1.76
C SER A 37 -7.61 4.26 2.63
N GLU A 38 -7.43 4.93 3.78
CA GLU A 38 -8.57 5.30 4.63
C GLU A 38 -9.59 6.14 3.84
N MET A 39 -9.07 7.10 3.07
CA MET A 39 -9.84 8.02 2.24
C MET A 39 -9.59 7.75 0.75
N PHE A 40 -10.67 7.54 -0.01
CA PHE A 40 -10.64 7.54 -1.47
C PHE A 40 -10.84 8.96 -1.98
N THR A 41 -9.75 9.55 -2.47
CA THR A 41 -9.70 10.92 -3.00
C THR A 41 -9.61 10.95 -4.52
N GLU A 42 -9.83 12.14 -5.08
CA GLU A 42 -9.75 12.42 -6.51
C GLU A 42 -8.42 12.00 -7.16
N GLY A 43 -7.31 11.99 -6.41
CA GLY A 43 -6.02 11.51 -6.91
C GLY A 43 -6.09 10.08 -7.46
N PHE A 44 -6.84 9.18 -6.80
CA PHE A 44 -6.99 7.79 -7.24
C PHE A 44 -7.83 7.68 -8.53
N MET A 45 -8.81 8.56 -8.75
CA MET A 45 -9.52 8.65 -10.03
C MET A 45 -8.53 8.96 -11.16
N HIS A 46 -7.63 9.92 -10.97
CA HIS A 46 -6.64 10.26 -11.98
C HIS A 46 -5.65 9.11 -12.23
N LEU A 47 -5.22 8.41 -11.18
CA LEU A 47 -4.36 7.22 -11.32
C LEU A 47 -5.05 6.08 -12.07
N TYR A 48 -6.35 5.87 -11.84
CA TYR A 48 -7.15 4.88 -12.58
C TYR A 48 -7.26 5.26 -14.07
N LYS A 49 -7.69 6.51 -14.36
CA LYS A 49 -7.78 7.03 -15.73
C LYS A 49 -6.45 7.00 -16.49
N ALA A 50 -5.33 7.17 -15.79
CA ALA A 50 -3.99 7.09 -16.35
C ALA A 50 -3.46 5.64 -16.51
N GLY A 51 -4.24 4.61 -16.14
CA GLY A 51 -3.82 3.22 -16.23
C GLY A 51 -2.71 2.83 -15.24
N VAL A 52 -2.58 3.58 -14.13
CA VAL A 52 -1.64 3.30 -13.04
C VAL A 52 -2.29 2.44 -11.97
N LEU A 53 -3.51 2.77 -11.54
CA LEU A 53 -4.29 1.97 -10.59
C LEU A 53 -4.98 0.82 -11.36
N LYS A 54 -4.30 -0.33 -11.46
CA LYS A 54 -4.77 -1.48 -12.26
C LYS A 54 -4.33 -2.85 -11.74
N ARG A 55 -3.57 -2.89 -10.63
CA ARG A 55 -3.19 -4.18 -10.02
C ARG A 55 -4.39 -4.70 -9.24
N ARG A 56 -4.99 -5.78 -9.72
CA ARG A 56 -6.10 -6.45 -9.03
C ARG A 56 -5.60 -7.23 -7.83
N VAL A 57 -6.37 -7.16 -6.76
CA VAL A 57 -6.25 -8.02 -5.58
C VAL A 57 -7.57 -8.73 -5.33
N TYR A 58 -7.51 -9.87 -4.66
CA TYR A 58 -8.66 -10.73 -4.41
C TYR A 58 -8.79 -10.99 -2.91
N HIS A 59 -10.03 -11.10 -2.44
CA HIS A 59 -10.33 -11.31 -1.03
C HIS A 59 -9.91 -12.71 -0.54
N ASP A 60 -10.05 -13.72 -1.39
CA ASP A 60 -9.67 -15.10 -1.04
C ASP A 60 -8.14 -15.26 -0.94
N LEU A 61 -7.67 -15.72 0.22
CA LEU A 61 -6.25 -15.83 0.52
C LEU A 61 -5.54 -16.85 -0.38
N THR A 62 -6.17 -17.98 -0.69
CA THR A 62 -5.60 -19.01 -1.55
C THR A 62 -5.41 -18.47 -2.96
N VAL A 63 -6.46 -17.86 -3.52
CA VAL A 63 -6.42 -17.21 -4.84
C VAL A 63 -5.34 -16.14 -4.89
N GLN A 64 -5.33 -15.21 -3.92
CA GLN A 64 -4.34 -14.13 -3.87
C GLN A 64 -2.91 -14.68 -3.77
N THR A 65 -2.70 -15.72 -2.97
CA THR A 65 -1.38 -16.35 -2.78
C THR A 65 -0.88 -17.01 -4.07
N LEU A 66 -1.74 -17.76 -4.76
CA LEU A 66 -1.38 -18.42 -6.01
C LEU A 66 -1.11 -17.42 -7.15
N LEU A 67 -1.86 -16.31 -7.20
CA LEU A 67 -1.60 -15.19 -8.13
C LEU A 67 -0.23 -14.57 -7.86
N ASN A 68 0.10 -14.30 -6.59
CA ASN A 68 1.41 -13.75 -6.21
C ASN A 68 2.57 -14.69 -6.57
N GLN A 69 2.34 -16.00 -6.52
CA GLN A 69 3.32 -17.03 -6.90
C GLN A 69 3.39 -17.26 -8.42
N GLY A 70 2.51 -16.63 -9.22
CA GLY A 70 2.41 -16.85 -10.66
C GLY A 70 1.91 -18.25 -11.05
N LYS A 71 1.31 -18.99 -10.12
CA LYS A 71 0.78 -20.34 -10.35
C LYS A 71 -0.56 -20.34 -11.08
N ILE A 72 -1.32 -19.25 -10.95
CA ILE A 72 -2.57 -19.04 -11.68
C ILE A 72 -2.58 -17.65 -12.31
N SER A 73 -3.50 -17.44 -13.25
CA SER A 73 -3.85 -16.13 -13.81
C SER A 73 -5.29 -15.77 -13.46
N GLU A 74 -5.74 -14.58 -13.85
CA GLU A 74 -7.15 -14.22 -13.70
C GLU A 74 -8.07 -15.03 -14.62
N THR A 75 -7.57 -15.58 -15.72
CA THR A 75 -8.32 -16.46 -16.62
C THR A 75 -8.38 -17.87 -16.05
N ILE A 76 -9.58 -18.43 -16.05
CA ILE A 76 -9.83 -19.76 -15.48
C ILE A 76 -9.55 -20.85 -16.51
N SER A 77 -8.89 -21.91 -16.07
CA SER A 77 -8.58 -23.09 -16.87
C SER A 77 -8.48 -24.33 -15.98
N LEU A 78 -8.27 -25.51 -16.58
CA LEU A 78 -7.97 -26.72 -15.80
C LEU A 78 -6.69 -26.58 -14.97
N ALA A 79 -5.68 -25.86 -15.46
CA ALA A 79 -4.46 -25.58 -14.71
C ALA A 79 -4.74 -24.77 -13.43
N THR A 80 -5.79 -23.93 -13.44
CA THR A 80 -6.25 -23.22 -12.24
C THR A 80 -6.76 -24.21 -11.18
N LEU A 81 -7.55 -25.21 -11.59
CA LEU A 81 -8.04 -26.25 -10.67
C LEU A 81 -6.90 -27.14 -10.15
N ASP A 82 -5.90 -27.43 -10.98
CA ASP A 82 -4.72 -28.18 -10.55
C ASP A 82 -3.92 -27.41 -9.51
N ALA A 83 -3.70 -26.11 -9.70
CA ALA A 83 -3.04 -25.27 -8.71
C ALA A 83 -3.81 -25.22 -7.38
N PHE A 84 -5.14 -25.20 -7.42
CA PHE A 84 -5.97 -25.29 -6.21
C PHE A 84 -5.85 -26.65 -5.50
N ARG A 85 -5.79 -27.76 -6.26
CA ARG A 85 -5.56 -29.11 -5.70
C ARG A 85 -4.16 -29.24 -5.07
N GLU A 86 -3.14 -28.74 -5.75
CA GLU A 86 -1.76 -28.72 -5.22
C GLU A 86 -1.66 -27.90 -3.94
N ALA A 87 -2.41 -26.80 -3.85
CA ALA A 87 -2.55 -25.99 -2.64
C ALA A 87 -3.45 -26.62 -1.57
N ARG A 88 -4.01 -27.81 -1.82
CA ARG A 88 -4.98 -28.52 -0.96
C ARG A 88 -6.26 -27.75 -0.68
N ALA A 89 -6.62 -26.80 -1.56
CA ALA A 89 -7.89 -26.09 -1.52
C ALA A 89 -9.02 -26.86 -2.20
N LEU A 90 -8.67 -27.86 -3.03
CA LEU A 90 -9.62 -28.77 -3.65
C LEU A 90 -9.20 -30.23 -3.46
N THR A 91 -10.18 -31.11 -3.33
CA THR A 91 -10.04 -32.55 -3.41
C THR A 91 -10.20 -33.05 -4.85
N ASN A 92 -10.03 -34.36 -5.06
CA ASN A 92 -10.30 -34.96 -6.37
C ASN A 92 -11.80 -35.09 -6.67
N ARG A 93 -12.65 -35.18 -5.65
CA ARG A 93 -14.12 -35.31 -5.80
C ARG A 93 -14.76 -34.18 -5.02
N LEU A 94 -15.22 -33.17 -5.75
CA LEU A 94 -15.63 -31.89 -5.18
C LEU A 94 -16.88 -32.05 -4.32
N ASP A 95 -16.85 -31.58 -3.08
CA ASP A 95 -18.05 -31.45 -2.27
C ASP A 95 -18.81 -30.14 -2.61
N GLN A 96 -20.00 -29.96 -2.03
CA GLN A 96 -20.80 -28.76 -2.32
C GLN A 96 -20.13 -27.48 -1.80
N HIS A 97 -19.34 -27.53 -0.73
CA HIS A 97 -18.64 -26.37 -0.20
C HIS A 97 -17.53 -25.91 -1.15
N GLU A 98 -16.79 -26.84 -1.74
CA GLU A 98 -15.78 -26.59 -2.77
C GLU A 98 -16.42 -26.01 -4.03
N ILE A 99 -17.58 -26.53 -4.45
CA ILE A 99 -18.35 -25.97 -5.57
C ILE A 99 -18.82 -24.54 -5.27
N ASP A 100 -19.39 -24.29 -4.10
CA ASP A 100 -19.84 -22.96 -3.70
C ASP A 100 -18.67 -21.97 -3.63
N TRP A 101 -17.51 -22.42 -3.14
CA TRP A 101 -16.27 -21.63 -3.15
C TRP A 101 -15.84 -21.31 -4.59
N LEU A 102 -15.77 -22.30 -5.49
CA LEU A 102 -15.41 -22.12 -6.90
C LEU A 102 -16.35 -21.17 -7.64
N ILE A 103 -17.66 -21.24 -7.37
CA ILE A 103 -18.65 -20.31 -7.93
C ILE A 103 -18.40 -18.90 -7.40
N ARG A 104 -18.21 -18.75 -6.08
CA ARG A 104 -18.00 -17.45 -5.45
C ARG A 104 -16.76 -16.73 -5.98
N ILE A 105 -15.68 -17.45 -6.28
CA ILE A 105 -14.45 -16.89 -6.87
C ILE A 105 -14.49 -16.81 -8.40
N GLY A 106 -15.60 -17.18 -9.04
CA GLY A 106 -15.78 -17.11 -10.50
C GLY A 106 -15.07 -18.23 -11.28
N ALA A 107 -14.50 -19.21 -10.60
CA ALA A 107 -13.87 -20.36 -11.24
C ALA A 107 -14.90 -21.31 -11.86
N PHE A 108 -16.10 -21.42 -11.27
CA PHE A 108 -17.21 -22.22 -11.78
C PHE A 108 -18.41 -21.33 -12.14
N GLN A 109 -19.21 -21.76 -13.11
CA GLN A 109 -20.47 -21.10 -13.47
C GLN A 109 -21.50 -21.22 -12.35
N PRO A 110 -22.35 -20.19 -12.15
CA PRO A 110 -23.37 -20.24 -11.11
C PRO A 110 -24.36 -21.39 -11.33
N GLY A 111 -24.90 -21.92 -10.23
CA GLY A 111 -25.97 -22.93 -10.24
C GLY A 111 -25.49 -24.39 -10.34
N ILE A 112 -24.18 -24.64 -10.32
CA ILE A 112 -23.64 -26.01 -10.27
C ILE A 112 -23.89 -26.62 -8.88
N ARG A 113 -24.33 -27.89 -8.84
CA ARG A 113 -24.60 -28.63 -7.59
C ARG A 113 -24.04 -30.03 -7.65
N VAL A 114 -23.65 -30.56 -6.50
CA VAL A 114 -23.24 -31.95 -6.34
C VAL A 114 -24.49 -32.83 -6.22
N GLN A 115 -24.55 -33.89 -7.03
CA GLN A 115 -25.61 -34.90 -7.01
C GLN A 115 -24.98 -36.30 -7.15
N GLY A 116 -24.76 -36.96 -6.01
CA GLY A 116 -24.04 -38.23 -5.98
C GLY A 116 -22.61 -38.09 -6.48
N GLU A 117 -22.22 -38.89 -7.48
CA GLU A 117 -20.90 -38.81 -8.12
C GLU A 117 -20.83 -37.82 -9.29
N GLN A 118 -21.84 -36.97 -9.47
CA GLN A 118 -21.94 -36.05 -10.60
C GLN A 118 -22.13 -34.60 -10.15
N LEU A 119 -21.76 -33.68 -11.04
CA LEU A 119 -22.04 -32.26 -10.97
C LEU A 119 -23.20 -31.96 -11.93
N LEU A 120 -24.29 -31.44 -11.40
CA LEU A 120 -25.43 -30.95 -12.16
C LEU A 120 -25.21 -29.47 -12.47
N THR A 121 -25.13 -29.11 -13.75
CA THR A 121 -25.04 -27.72 -14.19
C THR A 121 -26.43 -27.07 -14.25
N ALA A 122 -26.49 -25.73 -14.32
CA ALA A 122 -27.75 -24.99 -14.40
C ALA A 122 -28.59 -25.31 -15.65
N ASN A 123 -27.96 -25.79 -16.73
CA ASN A 123 -28.65 -26.21 -17.95
C ASN A 123 -29.04 -27.70 -17.96
N GLY A 124 -28.91 -28.40 -16.82
CA GLY A 124 -29.29 -29.80 -16.67
C GLY A 124 -28.23 -30.81 -17.15
N THR A 125 -27.05 -30.35 -17.56
CA THR A 125 -25.95 -31.26 -17.95
C THR A 125 -25.37 -31.92 -16.71
N MET A 126 -25.16 -33.23 -16.80
CA MET A 126 -24.49 -34.00 -15.76
C MET A 126 -23.04 -34.28 -16.15
N VAL A 127 -22.12 -33.95 -15.24
CA VAL A 127 -20.68 -34.12 -15.44
C VAL A 127 -20.11 -34.99 -14.33
N HIS A 128 -19.27 -35.98 -14.64
CA HIS A 128 -18.66 -36.81 -13.61
C HIS A 128 -17.77 -35.97 -12.67
N ASN A 129 -17.96 -36.11 -11.35
CA ASN A 129 -17.27 -35.32 -10.33
C ASN A 129 -15.96 -36.00 -9.92
N ASN A 130 -14.95 -35.95 -10.79
CA ASN A 130 -13.62 -36.47 -10.49
C ASN A 130 -12.51 -35.71 -11.25
N LEU A 131 -11.78 -34.85 -10.55
CA LEU A 131 -10.64 -34.10 -11.09
C LEU A 131 -9.38 -34.94 -11.35
N ALA A 132 -9.38 -36.24 -11.00
CA ALA A 132 -8.31 -37.18 -11.34
C ALA A 132 -8.58 -38.00 -12.62
N ASP A 133 -9.77 -37.89 -13.20
CA ASP A 133 -10.14 -38.59 -14.44
C ASP A 133 -10.13 -37.63 -15.64
N ASP A 134 -9.41 -37.98 -16.71
CA ASP A 134 -9.20 -37.07 -17.85
C ASP A 134 -10.50 -36.74 -18.60
N ASN A 135 -11.41 -37.70 -18.73
CA ASN A 135 -12.70 -37.47 -19.40
C ASN A 135 -13.59 -36.54 -18.58
N ALA A 136 -13.67 -36.76 -17.27
CA ALA A 136 -14.36 -35.89 -16.34
C ALA A 136 -13.78 -34.47 -16.37
N ARG A 137 -12.44 -34.32 -16.37
CA ARG A 137 -11.78 -33.01 -16.47
C ARG A 137 -12.14 -32.28 -17.77
N GLN A 138 -12.17 -32.96 -18.91
CA GLN A 138 -12.58 -32.34 -20.18
C GLN A 138 -14.04 -31.90 -20.15
N ALA A 139 -14.93 -32.70 -19.56
CA ALA A 139 -16.33 -32.33 -19.39
C ALA A 139 -16.51 -31.14 -18.44
N ILE A 140 -15.77 -31.09 -17.32
CA ILE A 140 -15.74 -29.96 -16.39
C ILE A 140 -15.25 -28.70 -17.11
N ALA A 141 -14.18 -28.79 -17.89
CA ALA A 141 -13.65 -27.67 -18.67
C ALA A 141 -14.71 -27.08 -19.62
N LYS A 142 -15.51 -27.95 -20.25
CA LYS A 142 -16.51 -27.56 -21.23
C LYS A 142 -17.80 -27.01 -20.61
N HIS A 143 -18.22 -27.55 -19.48
CA HIS A 143 -19.58 -27.34 -18.95
C HIS A 143 -19.63 -26.63 -17.60
N CYS A 144 -18.53 -26.60 -16.84
CA CYS A 144 -18.54 -26.10 -15.46
C CYS A 144 -17.72 -24.82 -15.27
N LEU A 145 -16.61 -24.63 -16.00
CA LEU A 145 -15.72 -23.50 -15.76
C LEU A 145 -16.37 -22.14 -16.06
N GLY A 146 -16.12 -21.18 -15.17
CA GLY A 146 -16.26 -19.76 -15.46
C GLY A 146 -15.13 -19.27 -16.38
N SER A 147 -15.20 -18.00 -16.78
CA SER A 147 -14.21 -17.40 -17.69
C SER A 147 -13.08 -16.69 -16.97
N ARG A 148 -13.36 -16.04 -15.84
CA ARG A 148 -12.42 -15.20 -15.08
C ARG A 148 -12.73 -15.22 -13.59
N LEU A 149 -11.70 -15.03 -12.76
CA LEU A 149 -11.86 -14.77 -11.34
C LEU A 149 -12.78 -13.55 -11.09
N SER A 150 -13.67 -13.68 -10.11
CA SER A 150 -14.59 -12.63 -9.65
C SER A 150 -14.08 -11.92 -8.38
N GLY A 151 -14.67 -10.78 -8.04
CA GLY A 151 -14.41 -10.08 -6.77
C GLY A 151 -13.05 -9.36 -6.73
N ALA A 152 -12.53 -8.96 -7.89
CA ALA A 152 -11.30 -8.18 -7.96
C ALA A 152 -11.49 -6.77 -7.38
N ALA A 153 -10.50 -6.29 -6.65
CA ALA A 153 -10.42 -4.91 -6.20
C ALA A 153 -9.16 -4.23 -6.75
N LEU A 154 -9.29 -2.96 -7.14
CA LEU A 154 -8.17 -2.05 -7.39
C LEU A 154 -7.94 -1.10 -6.22
N LEU A 155 -8.99 -0.85 -5.44
CA LEU A 155 -8.96 0.03 -4.29
C LEU A 155 -9.86 -0.52 -3.18
N HIS A 156 -9.31 -0.55 -1.96
CA HIS A 156 -10.11 -0.64 -0.75
C HIS A 156 -10.02 0.67 0.03
N ALA A 157 -11.16 1.21 0.46
CA ALA A 157 -11.22 2.41 1.29
C ALA A 157 -12.36 2.43 2.31
N ALA A 158 -12.27 3.31 3.31
CA ALA A 158 -13.29 3.43 4.35
C ALA A 158 -14.35 4.48 4.03
N PHE A 159 -13.94 5.60 3.45
CA PHE A 159 -14.84 6.64 2.95
C PHE A 159 -14.21 7.37 1.75
N PHE A 160 -14.99 8.16 1.03
CA PHE A 160 -14.52 8.96 -0.11
C PHE A 160 -14.83 10.45 0.08
N LEU A 161 -13.91 11.30 -0.38
CA LEU A 161 -14.02 12.75 -0.32
C LEU A 161 -13.33 13.37 -1.53
N GLY A 162 -14.00 14.29 -2.23
CA GLY A 162 -13.40 14.95 -3.38
C GLY A 162 -14.22 16.10 -3.93
N SER A 163 -13.85 16.51 -5.14
CA SER A 163 -14.54 17.57 -5.88
C SER A 163 -15.90 17.11 -6.42
N LYS A 164 -16.70 18.04 -6.94
CA LYS A 164 -17.95 17.71 -7.67
C LYS A 164 -17.69 16.82 -8.89
N ASP A 165 -16.54 16.98 -9.55
CA ASP A 165 -16.20 16.20 -10.73
C ASP A 165 -15.80 14.76 -10.35
N PHE A 166 -15.16 14.58 -9.20
CA PHE A 166 -14.91 13.26 -8.64
C PHE A 166 -16.23 12.52 -8.32
N TYR A 167 -17.19 13.18 -7.67
CA TYR A 167 -18.50 12.56 -7.41
C TYR A 167 -19.27 12.23 -8.69
N ARG A 168 -19.20 13.10 -9.71
CA ARG A 168 -19.80 12.82 -11.01
C ARG A 168 -19.19 11.59 -11.66
N TRP A 169 -17.86 11.49 -11.66
CA TRP A 169 -17.17 10.31 -12.17
C TRP A 169 -17.59 9.03 -11.43
N LEU A 170 -17.72 9.05 -10.10
CA LEU A 170 -18.22 7.89 -9.33
C LEU A 170 -19.63 7.46 -9.77
N HIS A 171 -20.50 8.42 -10.07
CA HIS A 171 -21.86 8.13 -10.57
C HIS A 171 -21.89 7.58 -12.00
N GLU A 172 -20.89 7.92 -12.82
CA GLU A 172 -20.78 7.49 -14.21
C GLU A 172 -20.14 6.12 -14.39
N LEU A 173 -19.49 5.55 -13.35
CA LEU A 173 -18.94 4.20 -13.38
C LEU A 173 -20.04 3.17 -13.65
N ASP A 174 -19.78 2.25 -14.58
CA ASP A 174 -20.64 1.08 -14.76
C ASP A 174 -20.48 0.08 -13.59
N ASP A 175 -21.34 -0.94 -13.54
CA ASP A 175 -21.32 -1.91 -12.43
C ASP A 175 -19.99 -2.66 -12.33
N SER A 176 -19.37 -2.98 -13.47
CA SER A 176 -18.09 -3.71 -13.51
C SER A 176 -16.92 -2.87 -13.03
N GLU A 177 -16.92 -1.57 -13.31
CA GLU A 177 -15.93 -0.64 -12.78
C GLU A 177 -16.16 -0.36 -11.31
N ARG A 178 -17.43 -0.20 -10.89
CA ARG A 178 -17.78 0.09 -9.50
C ARG A 178 -17.33 -1.01 -8.55
N GLU A 179 -17.41 -2.27 -8.98
CA GLU A 179 -16.91 -3.43 -8.21
C GLU A 179 -15.41 -3.39 -7.92
N LEU A 180 -14.62 -2.64 -8.69
CA LEU A 180 -13.18 -2.49 -8.48
C LEU A 180 -12.83 -1.54 -7.32
N PHE A 181 -13.78 -0.69 -6.89
CA PHE A 181 -13.61 0.28 -5.81
C PHE A 181 -14.44 -0.14 -4.60
N GLN A 182 -13.84 -0.93 -3.73
CA GLN A 182 -14.55 -1.60 -2.64
C GLN A 182 -14.45 -0.80 -1.35
N MET A 183 -15.60 -0.39 -0.81
CA MET A 183 -15.65 0.29 0.48
C MET A 183 -15.71 -0.75 1.62
N THR A 184 -14.88 -0.58 2.64
CA THR A 184 -14.76 -1.50 3.78
C THR A 184 -14.82 -0.76 5.11
N GLY A 185 -14.94 -1.47 6.23
CA GLY A 185 -14.76 -0.86 7.54
C GLY A 185 -13.35 -0.27 7.71
N VAL A 186 -13.23 0.83 8.47
CA VAL A 186 -11.94 1.50 8.70
C VAL A 186 -10.90 0.58 9.37
N GLY A 187 -11.34 -0.33 10.23
CA GLY A 187 -10.47 -1.31 10.88
C GLY A 187 -9.78 -2.25 9.89
N GLN A 188 -10.39 -2.59 8.76
CA GLN A 188 -9.75 -3.44 7.73
C GLN A 188 -8.64 -2.69 7.00
N ILE A 189 -8.79 -1.38 6.83
CA ILE A 189 -7.81 -0.56 6.12
C ILE A 189 -6.64 -0.20 7.03
N ASN A 190 -6.95 0.24 8.23
CA ASN A 190 -5.97 0.84 9.12
C ASN A 190 -5.24 -0.21 9.94
N GLU A 191 -5.88 -1.32 10.33
CA GLU A 191 -5.29 -2.28 11.26
C GLU A 191 -4.83 -3.55 10.54
N LEU A 192 -3.56 -3.92 10.72
CA LEU A 192 -3.01 -5.14 10.14
C LEU A 192 -3.41 -6.36 10.98
N TYR A 193 -3.40 -6.23 12.30
CA TYR A 193 -3.69 -7.30 13.26
C TYR A 193 -5.18 -7.37 13.59
N ASN A 194 -6.03 -7.13 12.60
CA ASN A 194 -7.46 -7.05 12.82
C ASN A 194 -8.05 -8.44 13.11
N TYR A 195 -8.29 -8.73 14.39
CA TYR A 195 -8.82 -10.01 14.87
C TYR A 195 -10.28 -10.27 14.49
N ASP A 196 -11.02 -9.25 14.06
CA ASP A 196 -12.44 -9.38 13.70
C ASP A 196 -12.62 -10.01 12.31
N LEU A 197 -11.55 -10.15 11.53
CA LEU A 197 -11.56 -10.75 10.20
C LEU A 197 -10.73 -12.04 10.19
N PRO A 198 -11.38 -13.22 10.11
CA PRO A 198 -10.66 -14.49 9.94
C PRO A 198 -9.71 -14.42 8.74
N ASN A 199 -8.43 -14.75 8.97
CA ASN A 199 -7.35 -14.64 7.97
C ASN A 199 -7.10 -13.23 7.41
N GLY A 200 -7.66 -12.18 8.03
CA GLY A 200 -7.55 -10.79 7.55
C GLY A 200 -6.11 -10.31 7.44
N GLU A 201 -5.29 -10.57 8.46
CA GLU A 201 -3.86 -10.23 8.44
C GLU A 201 -3.13 -10.94 7.28
N ALA A 202 -3.31 -12.26 7.15
CA ALA A 202 -2.63 -13.05 6.12
C ALA A 202 -3.02 -12.58 4.71
N ARG A 203 -4.30 -12.27 4.50
CA ARG A 203 -4.81 -11.68 3.26
C ARG A 203 -4.16 -10.33 3.01
N ASP A 204 -4.19 -9.42 3.98
CA ASP A 204 -3.64 -8.07 3.81
C ASP A 204 -2.14 -8.11 3.54
N ARG A 205 -1.39 -9.02 4.18
CA ARG A 205 0.03 -9.30 3.86
C ARG A 205 0.21 -9.76 2.41
N ALA A 206 -0.64 -10.67 1.93
CA ALA A 206 -0.59 -11.15 0.56
C ALA A 206 -0.98 -10.04 -0.46
N GLN A 207 -1.88 -9.14 -0.10
CA GLN A 207 -2.30 -8.04 -0.97
C GLN A 207 -1.27 -6.90 -0.98
N ARG A 208 -0.72 -6.52 0.18
CA ARG A 208 0.11 -5.32 0.39
C ARG A 208 1.61 -5.60 0.21
N LEU A 209 1.98 -6.26 -0.88
CA LEU A 209 3.38 -6.51 -1.23
C LEU A 209 4.11 -5.21 -1.59
N ARG A 210 5.33 -5.03 -1.06
CA ARG A 210 6.18 -3.84 -1.31
C ARG A 210 5.43 -2.53 -1.09
N ALA A 211 4.59 -2.46 -0.06
CA ALA A 211 3.71 -1.33 0.16
C ALA A 211 4.46 -0.04 0.51
N ARG A 212 3.89 1.10 0.12
CA ARG A 212 4.41 2.45 0.43
C ARG A 212 3.29 3.22 1.12
N PHE A 213 3.45 3.45 2.41
CA PHE A 213 2.47 4.16 3.23
C PHE A 213 2.88 5.62 3.31
N ILE A 214 2.11 6.47 2.65
CA ILE A 214 2.46 7.87 2.43
C ILE A 214 1.54 8.76 3.28
N ASN A 215 2.12 9.57 4.16
CA ASN A 215 1.39 10.48 5.02
C ASN A 215 2.05 11.86 5.05
N SER A 216 1.26 12.91 5.25
CA SER A 216 1.78 14.27 5.51
C SER A 216 1.85 14.56 7.01
N THR A 217 2.74 15.47 7.41
CA THR A 217 2.86 15.93 8.80
C THR A 217 3.11 17.44 8.89
N MET A 218 2.86 18.04 10.06
CA MET A 218 3.09 19.47 10.27
C MET A 218 4.55 19.77 10.58
N LYS A 219 5.20 18.90 11.37
CA LYS A 219 6.60 19.03 11.79
C LYS A 219 7.26 17.67 11.94
N VAL A 220 8.59 17.65 11.83
CA VAL A 220 9.43 16.50 12.18
C VAL A 220 10.62 16.96 13.00
N SER A 221 10.99 16.25 14.05
CA SER A 221 12.20 16.53 14.81
C SER A 221 13.46 16.07 14.06
N LEU A 222 14.64 16.61 14.38
CA LEU A 222 15.91 16.13 13.79
C LEU A 222 16.19 14.64 14.08
N THR A 223 15.56 14.09 15.13
CA THR A 223 15.64 12.66 15.45
C THR A 223 14.56 11.83 14.76
N GLY A 224 13.64 12.43 14.00
CA GLY A 224 12.65 11.75 13.16
C GLY A 224 11.30 11.47 13.82
N ALA A 225 10.97 12.13 14.93
CA ALA A 225 9.60 12.09 15.48
C ALA A 225 8.69 13.02 14.67
N ALA A 226 7.49 12.57 14.31
CA ALA A 226 6.53 13.36 13.52
C ALA A 226 5.41 13.95 14.39
N ILE A 227 4.93 15.13 14.01
CA ILE A 227 3.90 15.90 14.71
C ILE A 227 2.85 16.32 13.69
N SER A 228 1.68 15.71 13.77
CA SER A 228 0.65 15.82 12.73
C SER A 228 -0.65 16.42 13.21
N ASP A 229 -0.98 16.34 14.50
CA ASP A 229 -2.33 16.64 15.00
C ASP A 229 -2.39 17.57 16.21
N GLY A 230 -1.26 17.87 16.87
CA GLY A 230 -1.21 18.70 18.08
C GLY A 230 -0.24 19.88 18.03
N LEU A 231 -0.60 20.97 18.71
CA LEU A 231 0.27 22.11 18.97
C LEU A 231 1.04 21.97 20.29
N ALA A 232 2.07 22.80 20.48
CA ALA A 232 2.92 22.75 21.66
C ALA A 232 2.18 23.04 23.00
N ASN A 233 1.03 23.71 22.93
CA ASN A 233 0.14 23.98 24.05
C ASN A 233 -0.95 22.90 24.23
N GLN A 234 -0.75 21.71 23.65
CA GLN A 234 -1.71 20.60 23.64
C GLN A 234 -3.02 20.88 22.87
N GLN A 235 -3.11 22.01 22.16
CA GLN A 235 -4.28 22.27 21.33
C GLN A 235 -4.30 21.30 20.14
N VAL A 236 -5.40 20.58 20.01
CA VAL A 236 -5.65 19.67 18.90
C VAL A 236 -5.99 20.48 17.64
N VAL A 237 -5.30 20.19 16.55
CA VAL A 237 -5.52 20.79 15.22
C VAL A 237 -6.35 19.84 14.34
N SER A 238 -6.09 18.54 14.43
CA SER A 238 -6.78 17.48 13.70
C SER A 238 -6.82 16.21 14.54
N GLY A 239 -7.35 15.10 14.00
CA GLY A 239 -7.14 13.78 14.59
C GLY A 239 -5.88 13.11 14.06
N VAL A 240 -5.33 12.14 14.79
CA VAL A 240 -4.26 11.24 14.30
C VAL A 240 -4.70 10.44 13.08
N GLY A 241 -5.99 10.04 13.03
CA GLY A 241 -6.52 9.14 12.01
C GLY A 241 -5.75 7.82 11.94
N GLY A 242 -5.65 7.22 10.77
CA GLY A 242 -4.87 6.01 10.53
C GLY A 242 -3.36 6.19 10.44
N GLN A 243 -2.82 7.41 10.60
CA GLN A 243 -1.40 7.68 10.37
C GLN A 243 -0.50 6.74 11.17
N TYR A 244 -0.73 6.63 12.49
CA TYR A 244 0.03 5.73 13.35
C TYR A 244 -0.03 4.28 12.85
N ASN A 245 -1.23 3.78 12.56
CA ASN A 245 -1.40 2.39 12.15
C ASN A 245 -0.70 2.10 10.81
N PHE A 246 -0.75 3.01 9.83
CA PHE A 246 -0.02 2.85 8.58
C PHE A 246 1.50 2.87 8.77
N VAL A 247 2.02 3.70 9.69
CA VAL A 247 3.43 3.67 10.05
C VAL A 247 3.79 2.32 10.67
N ALA A 248 3.04 1.86 11.68
CA ALA A 248 3.28 0.58 12.34
C ALA A 248 3.20 -0.60 11.35
N MET A 249 2.21 -0.58 10.46
CA MET A 249 2.03 -1.58 9.40
C MET A 249 3.20 -1.60 8.42
N ALA A 250 3.78 -0.46 8.06
CA ALA A 250 4.97 -0.40 7.22
C ALA A 250 6.19 -1.08 7.86
N HIS A 251 6.29 -1.09 9.19
CA HIS A 251 7.34 -1.81 9.91
C HIS A 251 7.05 -3.32 9.99
N ALA A 252 5.78 -3.71 10.05
CA ALA A 252 5.34 -5.10 10.17
C ALA A 252 5.31 -5.88 8.83
N LEU A 253 5.09 -5.19 7.71
CA LEU A 253 5.07 -5.79 6.39
C LEU A 253 6.47 -5.88 5.77
N ALA A 254 6.80 -7.04 5.20
CA ALA A 254 8.06 -7.23 4.49
C ALA A 254 8.16 -6.24 3.30
N ASP A 255 9.37 -5.72 3.08
CA ASP A 255 9.71 -4.79 1.99
C ASP A 255 8.82 -3.54 1.88
N SER A 256 8.13 -3.20 2.96
CA SER A 256 7.24 -2.04 3.03
C SER A 256 7.92 -0.85 3.69
N ARG A 257 7.51 0.36 3.31
CA ARG A 257 8.10 1.61 3.82
C ARG A 257 7.03 2.61 4.23
N SER A 258 7.29 3.30 5.33
CA SER A 258 6.57 4.48 5.76
C SER A 258 7.27 5.73 5.23
N ILE A 259 6.49 6.64 4.64
CA ILE A 259 6.95 7.88 4.04
C ILE A 259 6.18 9.03 4.67
N ILE A 260 6.89 9.87 5.41
CA ILE A 260 6.38 11.10 6.01
C ILE A 260 6.81 12.29 5.16
N MET A 261 5.84 13.06 4.68
CA MET A 261 6.08 14.22 3.82
C MET A 261 5.74 15.52 4.55
N LEU A 262 6.57 16.53 4.37
CA LEU A 262 6.30 17.88 4.86
C LEU A 262 6.98 18.93 3.98
N ARG A 263 6.45 20.15 3.98
CA ARG A 263 7.22 21.30 3.53
C ARG A 263 8.32 21.58 4.56
N ALA A 264 9.56 21.85 4.15
CA ALA A 264 10.63 22.15 5.11
C ALA A 264 10.35 23.43 5.90
N THR A 265 9.61 24.39 5.32
CA THR A 265 9.22 25.65 5.97
C THR A 265 7.74 25.97 5.78
N ARG A 266 7.24 26.94 6.55
CA ARG A 266 5.94 27.58 6.34
C ARG A 266 5.98 29.07 6.69
N HIS A 267 5.06 29.84 6.14
CA HIS A 267 4.87 31.25 6.49
C HIS A 267 3.99 31.41 7.73
N THR A 268 4.32 32.37 8.57
CA THR A 268 3.52 32.80 9.73
C THR A 268 3.45 34.32 9.77
N ALA A 269 2.62 34.88 10.65
CA ALA A 269 2.59 36.32 10.92
C ALA A 269 3.95 36.88 11.38
N LYS A 270 4.84 36.03 11.90
CA LYS A 270 6.20 36.39 12.36
C LYS A 270 7.29 36.09 11.31
N GLY A 271 6.90 35.78 10.07
CA GLY A 271 7.81 35.41 8.99
C GLY A 271 7.89 33.90 8.75
N VAL A 272 8.90 33.49 7.98
CA VAL A 272 9.14 32.09 7.63
C VAL A 272 9.72 31.34 8.82
N VAL A 273 9.22 30.13 9.06
CA VAL A 273 9.69 29.25 10.13
C VAL A 273 9.92 27.84 9.60
N SER A 274 10.85 27.10 10.22
CA SER A 274 11.10 25.69 9.90
C SER A 274 9.99 24.77 10.41
N ASN A 275 9.72 23.72 9.64
CA ASN A 275 8.95 22.55 10.06
C ASN A 275 9.84 21.38 10.47
N ILE A 276 11.13 21.38 10.10
CA ILE A 276 12.14 20.54 10.73
C ILE A 276 12.63 21.24 12.00
N VAL A 277 12.48 20.61 13.15
CA VAL A 277 12.75 21.22 14.46
C VAL A 277 13.71 20.38 15.27
N TRP A 278 14.40 20.97 16.25
CA TRP A 278 15.19 20.17 17.19
C TRP A 278 14.29 19.33 18.11
N GLN A 279 13.31 19.98 18.72
CA GLN A 279 12.36 19.36 19.64
C GLN A 279 10.98 20.00 19.51
N TYR A 280 9.94 19.25 19.89
CA TYR A 280 8.59 19.73 20.01
C TYR A 280 7.89 19.01 21.18
N PRO A 281 7.10 19.69 22.02
CA PRO A 281 6.52 19.08 23.22
C PRO A 281 5.24 18.28 22.92
N TYR A 282 5.12 17.71 21.72
CA TYR A 282 4.02 16.87 21.25
C TYR A 282 4.57 15.90 20.21
N GLU A 283 4.10 14.65 20.18
CA GLU A 283 4.50 13.66 19.17
C GLU A 283 3.29 12.82 18.76
N THR A 284 3.12 12.65 17.44
CA THR A 284 2.12 11.73 16.85
C THR A 284 2.78 10.40 16.52
N ILE A 285 3.96 10.45 15.88
CA ILE A 285 4.75 9.27 15.52
C ILE A 285 6.08 9.36 16.27
N PRO A 286 6.34 8.45 17.23
CA PRO A 286 7.58 8.48 18.00
C PRO A 286 8.77 8.14 17.09
N ARG A 287 9.94 8.71 17.40
CA ARG A 287 11.18 8.51 16.61
C ARG A 287 11.57 7.04 16.39
N HIS A 288 11.14 6.12 17.25
CA HIS A 288 11.41 4.69 17.11
C HIS A 288 10.73 4.06 15.89
N LEU A 289 9.66 4.69 15.39
CA LEU A 289 8.94 4.29 14.17
C LEU A 289 9.38 5.09 12.94
N ARG A 290 10.44 5.91 13.04
CA ARG A 290 10.97 6.69 11.90
C ARG A 290 11.34 5.78 10.73
N ASP A 291 11.04 6.27 9.53
CA ASP A 291 11.39 5.57 8.30
C ASP A 291 11.89 6.58 7.25
N ILE A 292 11.08 6.97 6.27
CA ILE A 292 11.48 7.97 5.27
C ILE A 292 10.83 9.32 5.59
N VAL A 293 11.60 10.39 5.49
CA VAL A 293 11.11 11.77 5.54
C VAL A 293 11.44 12.48 4.23
N ILE A 294 10.46 13.14 3.62
CA ILE A 294 10.62 13.86 2.35
C ILE A 294 10.22 15.32 2.52
N THR A 295 11.10 16.22 2.05
CA THR A 295 10.80 17.64 1.82
C THR A 295 11.02 17.98 0.35
N GLU A 296 10.84 19.25 -0.02
CA GLU A 296 11.24 19.77 -1.34
C GLU A 296 12.74 19.62 -1.61
N TYR A 297 13.55 19.50 -0.55
CA TYR A 297 15.01 19.49 -0.68
C TYR A 297 15.57 18.08 -0.90
N GLY A 298 14.85 17.02 -0.52
CA GLY A 298 15.31 15.66 -0.73
C GLY A 298 14.63 14.61 0.15
N VAL A 299 15.28 13.46 0.24
CA VAL A 299 14.81 12.27 0.96
C VAL A 299 15.80 11.92 2.08
N ALA A 300 15.30 11.87 3.32
CA ALA A 300 16.04 11.34 4.46
C ALA A 300 15.54 9.93 4.80
N ASP A 301 16.44 8.95 4.70
CA ASP A 301 16.21 7.55 5.07
C ASP A 301 16.74 7.32 6.50
N LEU A 302 15.83 7.04 7.44
CA LEU A 302 16.10 7.05 8.88
C LEU A 302 15.94 5.67 9.55
N ARG A 303 15.28 4.71 8.87
CA ARG A 303 14.96 3.40 9.44
C ARG A 303 16.23 2.66 9.85
N GLY A 304 16.29 2.20 11.09
CA GLY A 304 17.41 1.42 11.63
C GLY A 304 18.72 2.19 11.82
N LYS A 305 18.75 3.51 11.59
CA LYS A 305 19.96 4.33 11.78
C LYS A 305 20.12 4.81 13.22
N CYS A 306 21.34 5.17 13.61
CA CYS A 306 21.60 5.83 14.88
C CYS A 306 21.10 7.29 14.85
N ASP A 307 20.96 7.92 16.01
CA ASP A 307 20.47 9.30 16.08
C ASP A 307 21.35 10.28 15.31
N GLU A 308 22.68 10.12 15.36
CA GLU A 308 23.60 11.01 14.65
C GLU A 308 23.39 10.95 13.12
N ASP A 309 23.29 9.75 12.55
CA ASP A 309 23.05 9.58 11.11
C ASP A 309 21.67 10.12 10.70
N CYS A 310 20.67 10.00 11.58
CA CYS A 310 19.37 10.61 11.36
C CYS A 310 19.44 12.14 11.36
N VAL A 311 20.14 12.74 12.31
CA VAL A 311 20.37 14.19 12.37
C VAL A 311 21.08 14.67 11.11
N LYS A 312 22.15 13.98 10.67
CA LYS A 312 22.87 14.30 9.43
C LYS A 312 21.92 14.30 8.22
N ALA A 313 21.10 13.25 8.08
CA ALA A 313 20.16 13.12 6.97
C ALA A 313 19.05 14.18 7.02
N MET A 314 18.49 14.46 8.20
CA MET A 314 17.45 15.46 8.40
C MET A 314 17.93 16.89 8.13
N LEU A 315 19.18 17.22 8.50
CA LEU A 315 19.79 18.51 8.17
C LEU A 315 19.92 18.71 6.66
N CYS A 316 20.24 17.65 5.90
CA CYS A 316 20.38 17.69 4.44
C CYS A 316 19.04 17.92 3.70
N ILE A 317 17.90 17.75 4.37
CA ILE A 317 16.57 18.03 3.83
C ILE A 317 15.87 19.22 4.51
N ALA A 318 16.60 19.94 5.37
CA ALA A 318 16.17 21.19 5.97
C ALA A 318 16.51 22.38 5.07
N ASP A 319 15.72 23.44 5.22
CA ASP A 319 15.95 24.71 4.54
C ASP A 319 17.22 25.40 5.08
N SER A 320 18.09 25.87 4.18
CA SER A 320 19.42 26.42 4.51
C SER A 320 19.39 27.55 5.52
N ARG A 321 18.32 28.36 5.54
CA ARG A 321 18.10 29.43 6.54
C ARG A 321 18.10 28.92 7.98
N PHE A 322 17.78 27.64 8.20
CA PHE A 322 17.66 27.03 9.52
C PHE A 322 18.69 25.93 9.78
N GLN A 323 19.45 25.47 8.78
CA GLN A 323 20.45 24.42 8.94
C GLN A 323 21.49 24.76 10.01
N ALA A 324 22.04 25.97 10.00
CA ALA A 324 23.10 26.38 10.93
C ALA A 324 22.65 26.35 12.41
N SER A 325 21.42 26.80 12.70
CA SER A 325 20.89 26.81 14.06
C SER A 325 20.55 25.40 14.54
N LEU A 326 19.98 24.56 13.66
CA LEU A 326 19.69 23.15 13.94
C LEU A 326 20.97 22.33 14.16
N LEU A 327 22.00 22.55 13.33
CA LEU A 327 23.32 21.93 13.47
C LEU A 327 23.96 22.29 14.82
N LYS A 328 23.96 23.58 15.17
CA LYS A 328 24.47 24.05 16.46
C LYS A 328 23.75 23.40 17.64
N GLN A 329 22.41 23.29 17.57
CA GLN A 329 21.63 22.61 18.61
C GLN A 329 22.02 21.13 18.75
N ALA A 330 22.19 20.42 17.63
CA ALA A 330 22.58 19.01 17.65
C ALA A 330 23.97 18.79 18.25
N GLN A 331 24.96 19.62 17.88
CA GLN A 331 26.32 19.55 18.42
C GLN A 331 26.35 19.90 19.92
N GLN A 332 25.63 20.95 20.33
CA GLN A 332 25.53 21.35 21.75
C GLN A 332 24.97 20.24 22.65
N HIS A 333 24.13 19.36 22.12
CA HIS A 333 23.52 18.26 22.86
C HIS A 333 24.21 16.90 22.61
N ASN A 334 25.42 16.89 22.05
CA ASN A 334 26.20 15.68 21.77
C ASN A 334 25.46 14.66 20.89
N LYS A 335 24.64 15.14 19.95
CA LYS A 335 23.93 14.31 18.95
C LYS A 335 24.59 14.32 17.58
N LEU A 336 25.67 15.09 17.42
CA LEU A 336 26.40 15.23 16.17
C LEU A 336 27.86 15.57 16.46
N ASP A 337 28.79 14.99 15.70
CA ASP A 337 30.21 15.36 15.73
C ASP A 337 30.38 16.90 15.60
N PRO A 338 31.09 17.55 16.54
CA PRO A 338 31.39 18.99 16.49
C PRO A 338 32.06 19.45 15.19
N ASN A 339 32.74 18.56 14.48
CA ASN A 339 33.44 18.87 13.23
C ASN A 339 32.58 18.59 11.98
N TRP A 340 31.45 17.90 12.12
CA TRP A 340 30.59 17.62 10.98
C TRP A 340 29.90 18.90 10.49
N GLN A 341 29.85 19.07 9.17
CA GLN A 341 29.19 20.19 8.50
C GLN A 341 28.20 19.65 7.46
N VAL A 342 27.15 20.41 7.19
CA VAL A 342 26.22 20.09 6.10
C VAL A 342 27.00 20.12 4.76
N PRO A 343 26.96 19.04 3.96
CA PRO A 343 27.68 19.03 2.69
C PRO A 343 27.14 20.11 1.74
N ALA A 344 28.03 20.76 0.99
CA ALA A 344 27.69 21.93 0.17
C ALA A 344 26.54 21.72 -0.82
N VAL A 345 26.36 20.49 -1.33
CA VAL A 345 25.26 20.12 -2.25
C VAL A 345 23.85 20.26 -1.63
N TYR A 346 23.77 20.37 -0.30
CA TYR A 346 22.53 20.54 0.46
C TYR A 346 22.34 21.95 1.03
N CYS A 347 23.27 22.88 0.75
CA CYS A 347 23.27 24.24 1.30
C CYS A 347 22.64 25.27 0.34
N ASN A 348 21.48 24.93 -0.25
CA ASN A 348 20.82 25.76 -1.27
C ASN A 348 19.92 26.86 -0.72
#